data_AF-X0U2A5-F1
#
_entry.id   AF-X0U2A5-F1
#
_cell.length_a   1.000
_cell.length_b   1.000
_cell.length_c   1.000
_cell.angle_alpha   90.00
_cell.angle_beta   90.00
_cell.angle_gamma   90.00
#
_symmetry.space_group_name_H-M   'P 1'
#
loop_
_entity.id
_entity.type
_entity.pdbx_description
1 polymer ?
#
loop_
_entity_poly.entity_id
_entity_poly.type
_entity_poly.pdbx_seq_one_letter_code
_entity_poly.pdbx_strand_id
1 'polypeptide(L)'
;MRLRLSLGNEQLRLYFWPMQKTLITLLVVLVGSLHAQFAEVTIQSDVQRLKDRERQDLQGLEEAIQQFYLSSPWEQEVADLEMYLDVQLVFQSTIDIGNEMYYQAQVLISNRQDQRYFIKDVSFPYSPGRSVNLSPVFDPLASLLEFYAYLLIAGELDTYEILAGSPYYTRAASLAIQGRND
;
A
#
# COMPACT_ATOMS: atom_id res chain seq x y z
N MET A 1 -58.02 -17.17 22.21
CA MET A 1 -58.17 -15.81 21.67
C MET A 1 -56.89 -15.45 20.91
N ARG A 2 -56.85 -15.69 19.58
CA ARG A 2 -55.67 -15.38 18.74
C ARG A 2 -55.90 -14.03 18.06
N LEU A 3 -55.18 -12.99 18.48
CA LEU A 3 -55.16 -11.69 17.80
C LEU A 3 -54.25 -11.79 16.58
N ARG A 4 -54.84 -11.81 15.37
CA ARG A 4 -54.12 -11.60 14.11
C ARG A 4 -53.85 -10.10 13.97
N LEU A 5 -52.61 -9.67 14.20
CA LEU A 5 -52.13 -8.35 13.79
C LEU A 5 -51.90 -8.37 12.27
N SER A 6 -52.93 -8.04 11.50
CA SER A 6 -52.80 -7.72 10.08
C SER A 6 -52.40 -6.25 9.98
N LEU A 7 -51.09 -5.98 9.92
CA LEU A 7 -50.59 -4.68 9.48
C LEU A 7 -50.91 -4.56 7.99
N GLY A 8 -51.77 -3.61 7.63
CA GLY A 8 -52.14 -3.35 6.23
C GLY A 8 -50.91 -2.93 5.41
N ASN A 9 -50.86 -3.32 4.14
CA ASN A 9 -49.73 -3.03 3.22
C ASN A 9 -49.30 -1.55 3.20
N GLU A 10 -50.21 -0.62 3.48
CA GLU A 10 -49.91 0.81 3.55
C GLU A 10 -49.11 1.20 4.80
N GLN A 11 -49.41 0.58 5.94
CA GLN A 11 -48.65 0.76 7.19
C GLN A 11 -47.24 0.20 7.03
N LEU A 12 -47.09 -0.96 6.37
CA LEU A 12 -45.76 -1.51 6.04
C LEU A 12 -45.00 -0.57 5.08
N ARG A 13 -45.64 -0.02 4.03
CA ARG A 13 -44.97 0.96 3.16
C ARG A 13 -44.51 2.22 3.90
N LEU A 14 -45.29 2.72 4.85
CA LEU A 14 -44.99 3.91 5.66
C LEU A 14 -43.74 3.76 6.53
N TYR A 15 -43.48 2.56 7.07
CA TYR A 15 -42.28 2.29 7.88
C TYR A 15 -41.06 1.86 7.05
N PHE A 16 -41.25 1.06 6.00
CA PHE A 16 -40.13 0.49 5.23
C PHE A 16 -39.48 1.52 4.29
N TRP A 17 -40.23 2.49 3.76
CA TRP A 17 -39.73 3.52 2.85
C TRP A 17 -38.72 4.50 3.49
N PRO A 18 -38.98 5.10 4.67
CA PRO A 18 -37.98 5.93 5.35
C PRO A 18 -36.80 5.10 5.88
N MET A 19 -37.04 3.86 6.34
CA MET A 19 -35.99 2.96 6.83
C MET A 19 -35.02 2.52 5.71
N GLN A 20 -35.52 2.24 4.51
CA GLN A 20 -34.67 1.98 3.36
C GLN A 20 -33.86 3.21 2.94
N LYS A 21 -34.47 4.40 2.98
CA LYS A 21 -33.76 5.65 2.66
C LYS A 21 -32.65 5.95 3.65
N THR A 22 -32.91 5.83 4.96
CA THR A 22 -31.87 6.02 5.98
C THR A 22 -30.76 4.98 5.87
N LEU A 23 -31.09 3.71 5.56
CA LEU A 23 -30.10 2.66 5.31
C LEU A 23 -29.23 2.97 4.08
N ILE A 24 -29.83 3.46 2.99
CA ILE A 24 -29.10 3.86 1.77
C ILE A 24 -28.22 5.08 2.04
N THR A 25 -28.72 6.08 2.79
CA THR A 25 -27.90 7.26 3.15
C THR A 25 -26.73 6.87 4.05
N LEU A 26 -26.92 5.97 5.02
CA LEU A 26 -25.84 5.45 5.86
C LEU A 26 -24.79 4.70 5.02
N LEU A 27 -25.24 3.87 4.06
CA LEU A 27 -24.36 3.14 3.14
C LEU A 27 -23.54 4.09 2.25
N VAL A 28 -24.17 5.15 1.71
CA VAL A 28 -23.49 6.13 0.84
C VAL A 28 -22.44 6.95 1.61
N VAL A 29 -22.70 7.29 2.88
CA VAL A 29 -21.71 7.97 3.73
C VAL A 29 -20.53 7.05 4.08
N LEU A 30 -20.77 5.74 4.25
CA LEU A 30 -19.72 4.74 4.51
C LEU A 30 -18.78 4.49 3.31
N VAL A 31 -19.23 4.69 2.07
CA VAL A 31 -18.39 4.49 0.87
C VAL A 31 -17.50 5.71 0.58
N GLY A 32 -17.82 6.88 1.15
CA GLY A 32 -17.13 8.14 0.87
C GLY A 32 -15.74 8.31 1.52
N SER A 33 -15.28 7.38 2.35
CA SER A 33 -14.01 7.51 3.11
C SER A 33 -12.90 6.59 2.61
N LEU A 34 -12.97 6.15 1.35
CA LEU A 34 -11.89 5.39 0.71
C LEU A 34 -11.02 6.35 -0.11
N HIS A 35 -10.28 7.21 0.57
CA HIS A 35 -9.20 7.95 -0.06
C HIS A 35 -7.91 7.15 0.10
N ALA A 36 -7.27 6.83 -1.01
CA ALA A 36 -5.91 6.30 -1.01
C ALA A 36 -4.99 7.42 -0.52
N GLN A 37 -4.12 7.12 0.44
CA GLN A 37 -3.21 8.11 1.03
C GLN A 37 -2.07 8.48 0.08
N PHE A 38 -1.70 7.58 -0.82
CA PHE A 38 -0.91 7.93 -1.99
C PHE A 38 -1.88 8.21 -3.15
N ALA A 39 -1.92 9.45 -3.60
CA ALA A 39 -2.84 9.88 -4.65
C ALA A 39 -2.40 9.35 -6.02
N GLU A 40 -1.10 9.32 -6.27
CA GLU A 40 -0.52 8.83 -7.51
C GLU A 40 0.83 8.16 -7.25
N VAL A 41 0.99 6.96 -7.79
CA VAL A 41 2.20 6.16 -7.66
C VAL A 41 2.65 5.73 -9.04
N THR A 42 3.86 6.09 -9.45
CA THR A 42 4.48 5.68 -10.71
C THR A 42 5.64 4.75 -10.42
N ILE A 43 5.60 3.55 -10.99
CA ILE A 43 6.68 2.56 -10.87
C ILE A 43 7.33 2.38 -12.23
N GLN A 44 8.66 2.37 -12.27
CA GLN A 44 9.44 2.11 -13.48
C GLN A 44 10.54 1.10 -13.18
N SER A 45 10.67 0.08 -14.02
CA SER A 45 11.73 -0.92 -13.93
C SER A 45 12.67 -0.86 -15.14
N ASP A 46 13.97 -0.78 -14.87
CA ASP A 46 15.04 -1.03 -15.83
C ASP A 46 15.53 -2.47 -15.66
N VAL A 47 15.14 -3.33 -16.60
CA VAL A 47 15.46 -4.76 -16.62
C VAL A 47 16.51 -5.13 -17.67
N GLN A 48 17.16 -4.14 -18.29
CA GLN A 48 18.05 -4.37 -19.45
C GLN A 48 19.24 -5.29 -19.14
N ARG A 49 19.67 -5.36 -17.88
CA ARG A 49 20.80 -6.18 -17.45
C ARG A 49 20.44 -7.65 -17.21
N LEU A 50 19.14 -7.97 -17.12
CA LEU A 50 18.65 -9.32 -16.88
C LEU A 50 18.56 -10.14 -18.17
N LYS A 51 18.53 -11.47 -18.05
CA LYS A 51 18.27 -12.39 -19.17
C LYS A 51 16.77 -12.38 -19.52
N ASP A 52 16.41 -12.73 -20.75
CA ASP A 52 15.02 -12.66 -21.22
C ASP A 52 14.01 -13.42 -20.37
N ARG A 53 14.38 -14.61 -19.88
CA ARG A 53 13.54 -15.40 -18.96
C ARG A 53 13.30 -14.65 -17.63
N GLU A 54 14.36 -14.11 -17.04
CA GLU A 54 14.30 -13.37 -15.77
C GLU A 54 13.45 -12.10 -15.92
N ARG A 55 13.54 -11.43 -17.09
CA ARG A 55 12.67 -10.29 -17.41
C ARG A 55 11.20 -10.69 -17.49
N GLN A 56 10.91 -11.84 -18.08
CA GLN A 56 9.54 -12.35 -18.20
C GLN A 56 8.94 -12.66 -16.81
N ASP A 57 9.75 -13.14 -15.88
CA ASP A 57 9.33 -13.46 -14.51
C ASP A 57 8.99 -12.20 -13.68
N LEU A 58 9.47 -11.01 -14.08
CA LEU A 58 9.15 -9.72 -13.47
C LEU A 58 7.85 -9.09 -14.01
N GLN A 59 7.16 -9.73 -14.95
CA GLN A 59 5.87 -9.23 -15.43
C GLN A 59 4.87 -9.08 -14.27
N GLY A 60 4.27 -7.89 -14.17
CA GLY A 60 3.33 -7.55 -13.11
C GLY A 60 3.98 -7.01 -11.83
N LEU A 61 5.30 -6.98 -11.71
CA LEU A 61 5.97 -6.42 -10.52
C LEU A 61 5.64 -4.94 -10.32
N GLU A 62 5.72 -4.14 -11.39
CA GLU A 62 5.41 -2.70 -11.33
C GLU A 62 3.99 -2.46 -10.81
N GLU A 63 3.01 -3.21 -11.34
CA GLU A 63 1.61 -3.16 -10.91
C GLU A 63 1.45 -3.61 -9.46
N ALA A 64 2.13 -4.69 -9.05
CA ALA A 64 2.07 -5.19 -7.68
C ALA A 64 2.61 -4.17 -6.67
N ILE A 65 3.73 -3.49 -6.98
CA ILE A 65 4.29 -2.42 -6.14
C ILE A 65 3.37 -1.20 -6.16
N GLN A 66 2.82 -0.83 -7.31
CA GLN A 66 1.89 0.29 -7.41
C GLN A 66 0.65 0.05 -6.53
N GLN A 67 0.03 -1.13 -6.65
CA GLN A 67 -1.11 -1.52 -5.82
C GLN A 67 -0.75 -1.57 -4.34
N PHE A 68 0.44 -2.05 -3.98
CA PHE A 68 0.92 -2.03 -2.60
C PHE A 68 0.81 -0.63 -1.98
N TYR A 69 1.27 0.43 -2.65
CA TYR A 69 1.16 1.79 -2.11
C TYR A 69 -0.28 2.33 -2.13
N LEU A 70 -1.03 2.10 -3.21
CA LEU A 70 -2.37 2.66 -3.40
C LEU A 70 -3.43 2.00 -2.52
N SER A 71 -3.33 0.70 -2.25
CA SER A 71 -4.36 -0.07 -1.53
C SER A 71 -4.02 -0.39 -0.09
N SER A 72 -2.81 -0.07 0.36
CA SER A 72 -2.43 -0.30 1.76
C SER A 72 -3.19 0.63 2.70
N PRO A 73 -3.71 0.12 3.84
CA PRO A 73 -4.41 0.94 4.82
C PRO A 73 -3.40 1.73 5.67
N TRP A 74 -2.80 2.78 5.08
CA TRP A 74 -2.07 3.77 5.86
C TRP A 74 -3.06 4.43 6.85
N GLU A 75 -2.61 4.85 8.03
CA GLU A 75 -3.54 5.20 9.13
C GLU A 75 -4.50 6.36 8.79
N GLN A 76 -5.57 6.52 9.57
CA GLN A 76 -6.59 7.54 9.30
C GLN A 76 -6.05 8.97 9.40
N GLU A 77 -5.03 9.21 10.21
CA GLU A 77 -4.41 10.54 10.38
C GLU A 77 -3.77 11.06 9.08
N VAL A 78 -3.51 10.17 8.12
CA VAL A 78 -2.89 10.50 6.83
C VAL A 78 -3.85 10.37 5.65
N ALA A 79 -5.15 10.21 5.92
CA ALA A 79 -6.18 10.04 4.90
C ALA A 79 -6.35 11.28 3.99
N ASP A 80 -6.01 12.46 4.51
CA ASP A 80 -6.14 13.75 3.79
C ASP A 80 -4.83 14.18 3.09
N LEU A 81 -3.74 13.41 3.23
CA LEU A 81 -2.47 13.72 2.59
C LEU A 81 -2.50 13.28 1.12
N GLU A 82 -2.31 14.22 0.20
CA GLU A 82 -2.15 13.93 -1.23
C GLU A 82 -0.66 13.75 -1.57
N MET A 83 -0.14 12.54 -1.34
CA MET A 83 1.26 12.24 -1.66
C MET A 83 1.41 11.66 -3.08
N TYR A 84 2.42 12.16 -3.79
CA TYR A 84 2.86 11.62 -5.08
C TYR A 84 4.11 10.77 -4.86
N LEU A 85 4.24 9.66 -5.59
CA LEU A 85 5.38 8.77 -5.44
C LEU A 85 5.92 8.29 -6.79
N ASP A 86 7.21 8.48 -7.01
CA ASP A 86 7.94 7.88 -8.13
C ASP A 86 8.95 6.87 -7.59
N VAL A 87 8.86 5.63 -8.05
CA VAL A 87 9.78 4.54 -7.72
C VAL A 87 10.44 4.02 -8.99
N GLN A 88 11.77 4.03 -9.01
CA GLN A 88 12.56 3.46 -10.09
C GLN A 88 13.37 2.28 -9.56
N LEU A 89 13.17 1.10 -10.15
CA LEU A 89 13.98 -0.09 -9.89
C LEU A 89 14.96 -0.29 -11.04
N VAL A 90 16.25 -0.40 -10.74
CA VAL A 90 17.30 -0.69 -11.73
C VAL A 90 17.91 -2.05 -11.40
N PHE A 91 17.48 -3.08 -12.13
CA PHE A 91 17.92 -4.45 -11.90
C PHE A 91 19.36 -4.66 -12.38
N GLN A 92 20.12 -5.42 -11.60
CA GLN A 92 21.55 -5.64 -11.81
C GLN A 92 21.87 -7.10 -12.14
N SER A 93 21.29 -8.03 -11.38
CA SER A 93 21.57 -9.46 -11.48
C SER A 93 20.50 -10.29 -10.78
N THR A 94 20.56 -11.60 -10.97
CA THR A 94 19.78 -12.60 -10.24
C THR A 94 20.71 -13.54 -9.48
N ILE A 95 20.24 -14.07 -8.35
CA ILE A 95 20.93 -15.09 -7.56
C ILE A 95 19.91 -16.20 -7.26
N ASP A 96 20.27 -17.44 -7.56
CA ASP A 96 19.49 -18.61 -7.16
C ASP A 96 19.87 -19.00 -5.73
N ILE A 97 18.93 -18.89 -4.80
CA ILE A 97 19.09 -19.31 -3.40
C ILE A 97 18.09 -20.43 -3.14
N GLY A 98 18.58 -21.67 -3.11
CA GLY A 98 17.72 -22.85 -2.95
C GLY A 98 16.79 -23.03 -4.14
N ASN A 99 15.48 -22.86 -3.93
CA ASN A 99 14.45 -22.96 -4.96
C ASN A 99 13.80 -21.61 -5.31
N GLU A 100 14.38 -20.51 -4.83
CA GLU A 100 13.91 -19.15 -5.07
C GLU A 100 14.95 -18.35 -5.85
N MET A 101 14.46 -17.53 -6.78
CA MET A 101 15.29 -16.57 -7.51
C MET A 101 15.19 -15.20 -6.85
N TYR A 102 16.34 -14.70 -6.39
CA TYR A 102 16.50 -13.39 -5.81
C TYR A 102 16.93 -12.40 -6.90
N TYR A 103 16.26 -11.25 -6.93
CA TYR A 103 16.58 -10.15 -7.84
C TYR A 103 17.37 -9.10 -7.08
N GLN A 104 18.52 -8.73 -7.64
CA GLN A 104 19.33 -7.64 -7.11
C GLN A 104 19.07 -6.36 -7.89
N ALA A 105 18.79 -5.27 -7.19
CA ALA A 105 18.46 -4.00 -7.80
C ALA A 105 19.00 -2.80 -7.01
N GLN A 106 19.05 -1.67 -7.69
CA GLN A 106 19.08 -0.34 -7.08
C GLN A 106 17.67 0.23 -7.09
N VAL A 107 17.31 0.97 -6.05
CA VAL A 107 15.98 1.58 -5.96
C VAL A 107 16.14 3.08 -5.72
N LEU A 108 15.44 3.89 -6.53
CA LEU A 108 15.22 5.30 -6.26
C LEU A 108 13.76 5.52 -5.90
N ILE A 109 13.51 6.29 -4.85
CA ILE A 109 12.17 6.66 -4.40
C ILE A 109 12.13 8.17 -4.24
N SER A 110 11.09 8.83 -4.72
CA SER A 110 10.91 10.28 -4.56
C SER A 110 9.45 10.67 -4.41
N ASN A 111 9.17 11.68 -3.58
CA ASN A 111 7.85 12.32 -3.49
C ASN A 111 7.61 13.43 -4.54
N ARG A 112 8.45 13.53 -5.58
CA ARG A 112 8.47 14.63 -6.57
C ARG A 112 8.77 16.02 -5.99
N GLN A 113 9.12 16.11 -4.72
CA GLN A 113 9.39 17.37 -4.04
C GLN A 113 10.77 17.32 -3.38
N ASP A 114 10.82 17.17 -2.07
CA ASP A 114 11.98 17.30 -1.22
C ASP A 114 12.54 15.94 -0.75
N GLN A 115 11.70 14.92 -0.65
CA GLN A 115 12.11 13.59 -0.20
C GLN A 115 12.60 12.75 -1.38
N ARG A 116 13.85 12.28 -1.25
CA ARG A 116 14.48 11.37 -2.22
C ARG A 116 15.39 10.37 -1.53
N TYR A 117 15.13 9.10 -1.76
CA TYR A 117 15.90 7.99 -1.22
C TYR A 117 16.58 7.22 -2.34
N PHE A 118 17.85 6.88 -2.12
CA PHE A 118 18.61 6.03 -3.03
C PHE A 118 19.14 4.82 -2.27
N ILE A 119 18.68 3.65 -2.68
CA ILE A 119 19.06 2.36 -2.11
C ILE A 119 20.00 1.68 -3.10
N LYS A 120 21.24 1.49 -2.66
CA LYS A 120 22.35 1.03 -3.50
C LYS A 120 22.32 -0.46 -3.83
N ASP A 121 21.77 -1.26 -2.92
CA ASP A 121 21.74 -2.70 -3.02
C ASP A 121 20.50 -3.20 -2.29
N VAL A 122 19.58 -3.80 -3.03
CA VAL A 122 18.43 -4.53 -2.51
C VAL A 122 18.41 -5.90 -3.16
N SER A 123 18.05 -6.92 -2.39
CA SER A 123 17.88 -8.28 -2.87
C SER A 123 16.55 -8.82 -2.34
N PHE A 124 15.68 -9.28 -3.24
CA PHE A 124 14.38 -9.82 -2.85
C PHE A 124 13.96 -10.97 -3.76
N PRO A 125 13.24 -11.99 -3.23
CA PRO A 125 12.66 -13.03 -4.06
C PRO A 125 11.42 -12.49 -4.77
N TYR A 126 11.25 -12.84 -6.05
CA TYR A 126 10.03 -12.54 -6.77
C TYR A 126 9.65 -13.70 -7.69
N SER A 127 8.34 -13.85 -7.90
CA SER A 127 7.78 -14.84 -8.82
C SER A 127 6.66 -14.18 -9.61
N PRO A 128 6.47 -14.54 -10.89
CA PRO A 128 5.47 -13.90 -11.74
C PRO A 128 4.07 -13.98 -11.11
N GLY A 129 3.36 -12.85 -11.09
CA GLY A 129 2.02 -12.73 -10.52
C GLY A 129 1.98 -12.70 -8.98
N ARG A 130 3.13 -12.66 -8.30
CA ARG A 130 3.19 -12.48 -6.84
C ARG A 130 2.65 -11.09 -6.48
N SER A 131 1.63 -11.05 -5.63
CA SER A 131 1.14 -9.83 -5.00
C SER A 131 2.09 -9.37 -3.88
N VAL A 132 2.19 -8.05 -3.69
CA VAL A 132 2.95 -7.44 -2.59
C VAL A 132 1.94 -6.80 -1.64
N ASN A 133 1.94 -7.21 -0.38
CA ASN A 133 0.98 -6.74 0.64
C ASN A 133 1.70 -6.51 1.97
N LEU A 134 1.14 -5.64 2.82
CA LEU A 134 1.58 -5.52 4.20
C LEU A 134 1.45 -6.87 4.93
N SER A 135 2.46 -7.19 5.73
CA SER A 135 2.55 -8.45 6.47
C SER A 135 3.20 -8.21 7.83
N PRO A 136 2.73 -8.88 8.90
CA PRO A 136 3.42 -8.85 10.19
C PRO A 136 4.74 -9.64 10.17
N VAL A 137 4.90 -10.55 9.21
CA VAL A 137 6.14 -11.30 8.96
C VAL A 137 6.97 -10.53 7.96
N PHE A 138 8.28 -10.47 8.19
CA PHE A 138 9.22 -9.79 7.31
C PHE A 138 9.14 -10.38 5.90
N ASP A 139 9.00 -9.50 4.92
CA ASP A 139 9.12 -9.84 3.52
C ASP A 139 10.10 -8.87 2.87
N PRO A 140 11.19 -9.33 2.23
CA PRO A 140 12.24 -8.44 1.76
C PRO A 140 11.76 -7.29 0.84
N LEU A 141 10.78 -7.55 -0.02
CA LEU A 141 10.23 -6.52 -0.91
C LEU A 141 9.19 -5.67 -0.19
N ALA A 142 8.15 -6.27 0.40
CA ALA A 142 7.07 -5.53 1.03
C ALA A 142 7.56 -4.69 2.22
N SER A 143 8.43 -5.25 3.08
CA SER A 143 8.97 -4.54 4.24
C SER A 143 9.91 -3.39 3.83
N LEU A 144 10.65 -3.52 2.71
CA LEU A 144 11.43 -2.41 2.16
C LEU A 144 10.51 -1.27 1.71
N LEU A 145 9.46 -1.59 0.96
CA LEU A 145 8.50 -0.61 0.46
C LEU A 145 7.74 0.07 1.61
N GLU A 146 7.32 -0.71 2.62
CA GLU A 146 6.67 -0.23 3.85
C GLU A 146 7.58 0.71 4.64
N PHE A 147 8.85 0.34 4.80
CA PHE A 147 9.84 1.18 5.48
C PHE A 147 9.92 2.57 4.85
N TYR A 148 10.04 2.65 3.52
CA TYR A 148 10.11 3.93 2.83
C TYR A 148 8.75 4.66 2.78
N ALA A 149 7.63 3.94 2.75
CA ALA A 149 6.31 4.55 2.90
C ALA A 149 6.22 5.33 4.22
N TYR A 150 6.64 4.72 5.32
CA TYR A 150 6.62 5.36 6.63
C TYR A 150 7.58 6.55 6.73
N LEU A 151 8.76 6.49 6.10
CA LEU A 151 9.64 7.66 6.05
C LEU A 151 9.00 8.82 5.29
N LEU A 152 8.40 8.54 4.13
CA LEU A 152 7.71 9.54 3.31
C LEU A 152 6.57 10.21 4.07
N ILE A 153 5.71 9.40 4.68
CA ILE A 153 4.59 9.87 5.51
C ILE A 153 5.09 10.70 6.69
N ALA A 154 6.13 10.22 7.38
CA ALA A 154 6.68 10.92 8.53
C ALA A 154 7.23 12.30 8.15
N GLY A 155 7.98 12.36 7.05
CA GLY A 155 8.54 13.60 6.53
C GLY A 155 7.45 14.60 6.12
N GLU A 156 6.39 14.11 5.48
CA GLU A 156 5.26 14.93 5.07
C GLU A 156 4.52 15.50 6.29
N LEU A 157 4.21 14.67 7.30
CA LEU A 157 3.53 15.10 8.53
C LEU A 157 4.30 16.16 9.31
N ASP A 158 5.63 16.03 9.39
CA ASP A 158 6.48 17.01 10.08
C ASP A 158 6.48 18.40 9.41
N THR A 159 5.98 18.52 8.17
CA THR A 159 5.76 19.83 7.51
C THR A 159 4.54 20.57 8.05
N TYR A 160 3.55 19.85 8.59
CA TYR A 160 2.31 20.42 9.12
C TYR A 160 2.41 20.71 10.62
N GLU A 161 2.99 19.80 11.39
CA GLU A 161 3.16 19.95 12.84
C GLU A 161 4.51 19.37 13.30
N ILE A 162 5.16 20.06 14.23
CA ILE A 162 6.44 19.65 14.79
C ILE A 162 6.29 18.25 15.42
N LEU A 163 7.10 17.29 14.94
CA LEU A 163 7.18 15.91 15.43
C LEU A 163 5.93 15.05 15.15
N ALA A 164 5.00 15.48 14.29
CA ALA A 164 3.84 14.68 13.90
C ALA A 164 4.23 13.37 13.19
N GLY A 165 5.39 13.31 12.52
CA GLY A 165 5.90 12.10 11.89
C GLY A 165 6.48 11.05 12.86
N SER A 166 6.65 11.37 14.14
CA SER A 166 7.32 10.50 15.13
C SER A 166 6.78 9.06 15.22
N PRO A 167 5.45 8.80 15.18
CA PRO A 167 4.92 7.45 15.19
C PRO A 167 5.39 6.63 13.98
N TYR A 168 5.45 7.25 12.80
CA TYR A 168 5.84 6.60 11.54
C TYR A 168 7.34 6.34 11.47
N TYR A 169 8.18 7.27 11.94
CA TYR A 169 9.61 7.00 12.09
C TYR A 169 9.87 5.81 13.04
N THR A 170 9.09 5.68 14.11
CA THR A 170 9.20 4.56 15.05
C THR A 170 8.86 3.23 14.38
N ARG A 171 7.83 3.21 13.52
CA ARG A 171 7.47 2.01 12.73
C ARG A 171 8.55 1.66 11.71
N ALA A 172 9.07 2.64 10.98
CA ALA A 172 10.19 2.44 10.08
C ALA A 172 11.40 1.83 10.82
N ALA A 173 11.75 2.36 12.00
CA ALA A 173 12.81 1.81 12.82
C ALA A 173 12.53 0.36 13.25
N SER A 174 11.27 0.02 13.57
CA SER A 174 10.90 -1.35 13.92
C SER A 174 11.08 -2.34 12.76
N LEU A 175 10.72 -1.95 11.53
CA LEU A 175 10.94 -2.75 10.31
C LEU A 175 12.43 -2.95 10.04
N ALA A 176 13.25 -1.92 10.23
CA ALA A 176 14.70 -2.02 10.07
C ALA A 176 15.32 -2.99 11.09
N ILE A 177 14.83 -2.99 12.34
CA ILE A 177 15.25 -3.96 13.35
C ILE A 177 14.81 -5.37 12.96
N GLN A 178 13.59 -5.52 12.44
CA GLN A 178 13.07 -6.80 11.99
C GLN A 178 13.92 -7.39 10.86
N GLY A 179 14.20 -6.61 9.81
CA GLY A 179 15.03 -7.06 8.69
C GLY A 179 16.51 -7.30 9.04
N ARG A 180 17.01 -6.73 10.14
CA ARG A 180 18.35 -7.07 10.67
C ARG A 180 18.39 -8.44 11.35
N ASN A 181 17.26 -8.88 11.89
CA ASN A 181 17.17 -10.11 12.68
C ASN A 181 16.72 -11.33 11.86
N ASP A 182 16.36 -11.13 10.59
CA ASP A 182 16.08 -12.17 9.59
C ASP A 182 17.40 -12.75 9.03
#